data_AF-A0A7W8PH73-F1
#
_entry.id   AF-A0A7W8PH73-F1
#
_cell.length_a   1.000
_cell.length_b   1.000
_cell.length_c   1.000
_cell.angle_alpha   90.00
_cell.angle_beta   90.00
_cell.angle_gamma   90.00
#
_symmetry.space_group_name_H-M   'P 1'
#
loop_
_entity.id
_entity.type
_entity.pdbx_description
1 polymer ?
#
loop_
_entity_poly.entity_id
_entity_poly.type
_entity_poly.pdbx_seq_one_letter_code
_entity_poly.pdbx_strand_id
1 'polypeptide(L)'
;MMRFENHPVRLEHINTRVEFHGEEERLALDLTIKADLPNTALDDMSPTLRSSLYEADRQPDIVDPDSTPVLRNPQLGTLHWAGKFAGVKLALRDEDRDGLGDLRFVDARLDRVHFQPKDGGTCSFIWHIHVYPDDEATTAHTVYFLRRPHTLGTMNVPDPNGIEDEQE
;
A
#
# COMPACT_ATOMS: atom_id res chain seq x y z
N MET A 1 2.42 -10.95 -1.68
CA MET A 1 2.09 -10.09 -0.53
C MET A 1 2.27 -8.65 -0.96
N MET A 2 1.32 -7.73 -0.78
CA MET A 2 1.44 -6.39 -1.37
C MET A 2 2.72 -5.67 -0.89
N ARG A 3 3.68 -5.48 -1.80
CA ARG A 3 4.98 -4.86 -1.50
C ARG A 3 5.37 -3.84 -2.56
N PHE A 4 5.95 -2.73 -2.11
CA PHE A 4 6.62 -1.76 -2.97
C PHE A 4 7.67 -1.00 -2.17
N GLU A 5 8.70 -0.49 -2.83
CA GLU A 5 9.82 0.23 -2.20
C GLU A 5 10.05 1.56 -2.90
N ASN A 6 10.20 2.63 -2.12
CA ASN A 6 10.42 4.00 -2.59
C ASN A 6 9.52 4.39 -3.76
N HIS A 7 8.24 4.01 -3.71
CA HIS A 7 7.28 4.24 -4.78
C HIS A 7 6.46 5.50 -4.51
N PRO A 8 6.11 6.32 -5.52
CA PRO A 8 5.23 7.46 -5.32
C PRO A 8 3.88 7.06 -4.71
N VAL A 9 3.56 7.67 -3.57
CA VAL A 9 2.29 7.50 -2.85
C VAL A 9 1.71 8.85 -2.46
N ARG A 10 0.41 8.88 -2.15
CA ARG A 10 -0.25 10.07 -1.61
C ARG A 10 -1.01 9.71 -0.34
N LEU A 11 -0.71 10.40 0.75
CA LEU A 11 -1.51 10.37 1.98
C LEU A 11 -2.70 11.31 1.80
N GLU A 12 -3.90 10.75 1.65
CA GLU A 12 -5.13 11.48 1.32
C GLU A 12 -5.82 12.04 2.56
N HIS A 13 -5.90 11.20 3.60
CA HIS A 13 -6.66 11.44 4.81
C HIS A 13 -5.91 10.89 6.03
N ILE A 14 -6.07 11.58 7.15
CA ILE A 14 -5.67 11.17 8.48
C ILE A 14 -6.88 11.37 9.38
N ASN A 15 -7.32 10.32 10.07
CA ASN A 15 -8.28 10.43 11.16
C ASN A 15 -7.58 10.03 12.46
N THR A 16 -7.81 10.79 13.52
CA THR A 16 -7.33 10.45 14.86
C THR A 16 -8.39 9.62 15.59
N ARG A 17 -7.94 8.60 16.31
CA ARG A 17 -8.77 7.77 17.18
C ARG A 17 -8.04 7.54 18.51
N VAL A 18 -8.80 7.40 19.58
CA VAL A 18 -8.29 6.86 20.84
C VAL A 18 -8.77 5.41 20.95
N GLU A 19 -7.84 4.49 21.18
CA GLU A 19 -8.13 3.08 21.44
C GLU A 19 -7.76 2.71 22.87
N PHE A 20 -8.56 1.83 23.48
CA PHE A 20 -8.23 1.26 24.77
C PHE A 20 -7.47 -0.05 24.58
N HIS A 21 -6.27 -0.13 25.14
CA HIS A 21 -5.48 -1.36 25.22
C HIS A 21 -5.49 -1.84 26.67
N GLY A 22 -6.55 -2.56 27.05
CA GLY A 22 -6.82 -2.83 28.46
C GLY A 22 -7.33 -1.58 29.15
N GLU A 23 -6.59 -1.06 30.13
CA GLU A 23 -6.93 0.16 30.86
C GLU A 23 -6.21 1.42 30.32
N GLU A 24 -5.29 1.27 29.37
CA GLU A 24 -4.52 2.37 28.81
C GLU A 24 -5.14 2.93 27.53
N GLU A 25 -5.23 4.25 27.43
CA GLU A 25 -5.57 4.95 26.20
C GLU A 25 -4.34 5.08 25.31
N ARG A 26 -4.45 4.63 24.06
CA ARG A 26 -3.42 4.80 23.03
C ARG A 26 -3.97 5.61 21.87
N LEU A 27 -3.19 6.58 21.40
CA LEU A 27 -3.48 7.28 20.15
C LEU A 27 -3.30 6.32 18.97
N ALA A 28 -4.31 6.28 18.10
CA ALA A 28 -4.28 5.58 16.83
C ALA A 28 -4.55 6.57 15.70
N LEU A 29 -3.89 6.36 14.56
CA LEU A 29 -4.15 7.11 13.33
C LEU A 29 -4.64 6.16 12.25
N ASP A 30 -5.73 6.58 11.62
CA ASP A 30 -6.39 5.93 10.51
C ASP A 30 -5.98 6.69 9.24
N LEU A 31 -5.10 6.10 8.43
CA LEU A 31 -4.53 6.72 7.25
C LEU A 31 -5.16 6.16 5.98
N THR A 32 -5.48 7.03 5.02
CA THR A 32 -5.86 6.61 3.66
C THR A 32 -4.72 6.92 2.70
N ILE A 33 -4.14 5.90 2.08
CA ILE A 33 -3.02 6.03 1.15
C ILE A 33 -3.46 5.60 -0.24
N LYS A 34 -3.00 6.33 -1.25
CA LYS A 34 -3.21 6.04 -2.66
C LYS A 34 -1.87 5.87 -3.39
N ALA A 35 -1.80 4.90 -4.29
CA ALA A 35 -0.67 4.72 -5.20
C ALA A 35 -1.12 4.11 -6.53
N ASP A 36 -0.42 4.43 -7.61
CA ASP A 36 -0.58 3.74 -8.89
C ASP A 36 0.58 2.74 -9.03
N LEU A 37 0.28 1.45 -9.02
CA LEU A 37 1.26 0.37 -9.05
C LEU A 37 1.17 -0.41 -10.37
N PRO A 38 2.23 -1.12 -10.78
CA PRO A 38 2.14 -2.11 -11.83
C PRO A 38 1.10 -3.19 -11.49
N ASN A 39 0.43 -3.74 -12.50
CA ASN A 39 -0.60 -4.77 -12.30
C ASN A 39 -0.06 -6.05 -11.65
N THR A 40 1.25 -6.29 -11.67
CA THR A 40 1.93 -7.38 -10.95
C THR A 40 1.74 -7.28 -9.43
N ALA A 41 1.48 -6.09 -8.88
CA ALA A 41 1.12 -5.91 -7.48
C ALA A 41 -0.22 -6.61 -7.09
N LEU A 42 -1.01 -7.07 -8.06
CA LEU A 42 -2.19 -7.90 -7.80
C LEU A 42 -1.85 -9.36 -7.52
N ASP A 43 -0.74 -9.87 -8.07
CA ASP A 43 -0.26 -11.26 -7.82
C ASP A 43 0.02 -11.47 -6.34
N ASP A 44 0.45 -10.38 -5.71
CA ASP A 44 0.74 -10.26 -4.30
C ASP A 44 -0.48 -10.39 -3.38
N MET A 45 -1.68 -10.10 -3.89
CA MET A 45 -2.94 -10.26 -3.17
C MET A 45 -3.56 -11.64 -3.43
N SER A 46 -3.47 -12.11 -4.68
CA SER A 46 -3.83 -13.47 -5.07
C SER A 46 -3.16 -13.83 -6.39
N PRO A 47 -2.59 -15.05 -6.52
CA PRO A 47 -1.92 -15.50 -7.75
C PRO A 47 -2.82 -15.51 -9.00
N THR A 48 -4.14 -15.47 -8.83
CA THR A 48 -5.11 -15.52 -9.94
C THR A 48 -5.73 -14.17 -10.27
N LEU A 49 -5.48 -13.15 -9.45
CA LEU A 49 -6.19 -11.88 -9.55
C LEU A 49 -5.77 -11.09 -10.78
N ARG A 50 -4.47 -10.96 -11.04
CA ARG A 50 -3.98 -10.27 -12.24
C ARG A 50 -4.51 -10.90 -13.51
N SER A 51 -4.39 -12.22 -13.67
CA SER A 51 -4.83 -12.93 -14.88
C SER A 51 -6.35 -12.90 -15.08
N SER A 52 -7.12 -12.73 -14.02
CA SER A 52 -8.58 -12.53 -14.09
C SER A 52 -8.99 -11.14 -14.61
N LEU A 53 -8.10 -10.14 -14.48
CA LEU A 53 -8.38 -8.74 -14.82
C LEU A 53 -7.64 -8.27 -16.07
N TYR A 54 -6.49 -8.87 -16.36
CA TYR A 54 -5.60 -8.47 -17.44
C TYR A 54 -5.31 -9.64 -18.39
N GLU A 55 -4.94 -9.30 -19.63
CA GLU A 55 -4.37 -10.23 -20.59
C GLU A 55 -3.16 -9.64 -21.31
N ALA A 56 -2.33 -10.54 -21.84
CA ALA A 56 -1.28 -10.15 -22.76
C ALA A 56 -1.90 -9.55 -24.01
N ASP A 57 -1.26 -8.51 -24.55
CA ASP A 57 -1.64 -8.00 -25.85
C ASP A 57 -1.23 -9.03 -26.92
N ARG A 58 -2.12 -9.22 -27.89
CA ARG A 58 -2.03 -10.26 -28.93
C ARG A 58 -1.19 -9.81 -30.13
N GLN A 59 -0.61 -8.61 -30.07
CA GLN A 59 0.31 -8.13 -31.09
C GLN A 59 1.65 -8.90 -31.03
N PRO A 60 2.14 -9.40 -32.18
CA PRO A 60 3.30 -10.28 -32.25
C PRO A 60 4.64 -9.62 -31.87
N ASP A 61 4.68 -8.28 -31.69
CA ASP A 61 5.91 -7.51 -31.46
C ASP A 61 6.20 -7.23 -29.96
N ILE A 62 5.43 -7.81 -29.04
CA ILE A 62 5.69 -7.64 -27.60
C ILE A 62 6.80 -8.58 -27.16
N VAL A 63 7.92 -7.97 -26.76
CA VAL A 63 9.17 -8.65 -26.38
C VAL A 63 9.09 -9.23 -24.95
N ASP A 64 8.14 -8.78 -24.13
CA ASP A 64 7.99 -9.23 -22.74
C ASP A 64 6.79 -10.18 -22.58
N PRO A 65 7.00 -11.49 -22.39
CA PRO A 65 5.94 -12.48 -22.24
C PRO A 65 5.13 -12.33 -20.94
N ASP A 66 5.64 -11.60 -19.94
CA ASP A 66 4.94 -11.37 -18.67
C ASP A 66 4.10 -10.07 -18.68
N SER A 67 4.22 -9.27 -19.75
CA SER A 67 3.47 -8.04 -19.95
C SER A 67 1.99 -8.33 -20.22
N THR A 68 1.13 -7.82 -19.36
CA THR A 68 -0.33 -8.00 -19.42
C THR A 68 -1.06 -6.65 -19.45
N PRO A 69 -0.83 -5.80 -20.47
CA PRO A 69 -1.28 -4.41 -20.43
C PRO A 69 -2.79 -4.24 -20.70
N VAL A 70 -3.45 -5.24 -21.28
CA VAL A 70 -4.83 -5.15 -21.77
C VAL A 70 -5.80 -5.51 -20.67
N LEU A 71 -6.79 -4.65 -20.43
CA LEU A 71 -7.82 -4.91 -19.43
C LEU A 71 -8.98 -5.75 -20.01
N ARG A 72 -9.30 -6.88 -19.35
CA ARG A 72 -10.33 -7.82 -19.82
C ARG A 72 -11.75 -7.25 -19.74
N ASN A 73 -12.05 -6.53 -18.66
CA ASN A 73 -13.40 -6.02 -18.38
C ASN A 73 -13.33 -4.54 -17.93
N PRO A 74 -13.13 -3.59 -18.86
CA PRO A 74 -12.95 -2.17 -18.51
C PRO A 74 -14.12 -1.53 -17.75
N GLN A 75 -15.31 -2.12 -17.83
CA GLN A 75 -16.52 -1.63 -17.16
C GLN A 75 -16.62 -2.02 -15.68
N LEU A 76 -15.73 -2.89 -15.14
CA LEU A 76 -15.79 -3.32 -13.74
C LEU A 76 -15.56 -2.19 -12.72
N GLY A 77 -14.90 -1.11 -13.12
CA GLY A 77 -14.63 0.02 -12.22
C GLY A 77 -13.70 -0.35 -11.05
N THR A 78 -13.98 0.21 -9.87
CA THR A 78 -13.22 -0.05 -8.65
C THR A 78 -13.68 -1.33 -7.97
N LEU A 79 -12.72 -2.20 -7.65
CA LEU A 79 -12.94 -3.46 -6.95
C LEU A 79 -12.55 -3.33 -5.48
N HIS A 80 -13.28 -4.02 -4.61
CA HIS A 80 -13.03 -4.04 -3.16
C HIS A 80 -12.48 -5.39 -2.73
N TRP A 81 -11.41 -5.37 -1.96
CA TRP A 81 -10.81 -6.55 -1.35
C TRP A 81 -11.15 -6.63 0.13
N ALA A 82 -11.82 -7.72 0.51
CA ALA A 82 -12.27 -7.93 1.89
C ALA A 82 -11.15 -8.42 2.84
N GLY A 83 -10.00 -8.84 2.31
CA GLY A 83 -8.88 -9.32 3.11
C GLY A 83 -8.27 -8.19 3.95
N LYS A 84 -7.75 -8.58 5.12
CA LYS A 84 -7.08 -7.70 6.07
C LYS A 84 -5.69 -8.25 6.35
N PHE A 85 -4.75 -7.35 6.62
CA PHE A 85 -3.36 -7.71 6.90
C PHE A 85 -2.90 -7.03 8.19
N ALA A 86 -2.15 -7.74 9.03
CA ALA A 86 -1.57 -7.24 10.27
C ALA A 86 -0.03 -7.31 10.20
N GLY A 87 0.67 -6.66 11.12
CA GLY A 87 2.14 -6.62 11.13
C GLY A 87 2.75 -5.87 9.94
N VAL A 88 1.97 -5.03 9.27
CA VAL A 88 2.41 -4.32 8.07
C VAL A 88 3.47 -3.29 8.44
N LYS A 89 4.59 -3.31 7.71
CA LYS A 89 5.63 -2.29 7.82
C LYS A 89 5.40 -1.22 6.76
N LEU A 90 5.20 0.02 7.18
CA LEU A 90 5.04 1.19 6.31
C LEU A 90 6.14 2.20 6.63
N ALA A 91 6.80 2.72 5.59
CA ALA A 91 7.66 3.87 5.70
C ALA A 91 7.23 4.95 4.70
N LEU A 92 7.24 6.21 5.12
CA LEU A 92 7.02 7.38 4.27
C LEU A 92 8.26 8.28 4.31
N ARG A 93 8.70 8.71 3.13
CA ARG A 93 9.84 9.60 2.91
C ARG A 93 9.41 10.76 2.02
N ASP A 94 9.95 11.94 2.30
CA ASP A 94 9.85 13.09 1.41
C ASP A 94 11.06 13.09 0.46
N GLU A 95 10.83 13.00 -0.84
CA GLU A 95 11.89 12.98 -1.85
C GLU A 95 12.68 14.29 -1.89
N ASP A 96 12.04 15.41 -1.58
CA ASP A 96 12.65 16.74 -1.66
C ASP A 96 13.44 17.13 -0.39
N ARG A 97 13.46 16.26 0.63
CA ARG A 97 13.98 16.64 1.95
C ARG A 97 14.80 15.54 2.62
N ASP A 98 16.07 15.48 2.23
CA ASP A 98 17.12 14.76 2.94
C ASP A 98 17.39 15.40 4.32
N GLY A 99 16.69 14.93 5.37
CA GLY A 99 16.99 15.33 6.74
C GLY A 99 15.83 15.26 7.74
N LEU A 100 14.58 15.10 7.28
CA LEU A 100 13.43 14.92 8.19
C LEU A 100 13.36 13.50 8.78
N GLY A 101 14.14 12.56 8.22
CA GLY A 101 14.09 11.13 8.55
C GLY A 101 12.87 10.46 7.91
N ASP A 102 12.90 9.13 7.83
CA ASP A 102 11.74 8.37 7.34
C ASP A 102 10.74 8.20 8.49
N LEU A 103 9.46 8.51 8.23
CA LEU A 103 8.38 8.13 9.15
C LEU A 103 8.14 6.63 8.99
N ARG A 104 8.22 5.86 10.09
CA ARG A 104 8.14 4.40 10.06
C ARG A 104 7.10 3.88 11.05
N PHE A 105 6.31 2.91 10.58
CA PHE A 105 5.39 2.11 11.38
C PHE A 105 5.71 0.64 11.14
N VAL A 106 5.94 -0.13 12.21
CA VAL A 106 6.41 -1.53 12.13
C VAL A 106 5.35 -2.57 12.44
N ASP A 107 4.23 -2.16 13.04
CA ASP A 107 3.07 -3.02 13.35
C ASP A 107 1.77 -2.31 13.00
N ALA A 108 1.59 -2.06 11.71
CA ALA A 108 0.37 -1.46 11.19
C ALA A 108 -0.64 -2.52 10.75
N ARG A 109 -1.93 -2.14 10.73
CA ARG A 109 -3.00 -2.99 10.20
C ARG A 109 -3.55 -2.39 8.93
N LEU A 110 -3.59 -3.16 7.87
CA LEU A 110 -4.08 -2.74 6.57
C LEU A 110 -5.47 -3.37 6.31
N ASP A 111 -6.44 -2.54 5.96
CA ASP A 111 -7.78 -2.96 5.57
C ASP A 111 -8.37 -2.07 4.46
N ARG A 112 -9.62 -2.38 4.06
CA ARG A 112 -10.39 -1.62 3.05
C ARG A 112 -9.56 -1.35 1.80
N VAL A 113 -8.90 -2.38 1.27
CA VAL A 113 -8.14 -2.23 0.01
C VAL A 113 -9.12 -2.15 -1.14
N HIS A 114 -8.97 -1.09 -1.93
CA HIS A 114 -9.68 -0.87 -3.16
C HIS A 114 -8.64 -0.79 -4.26
N PHE A 115 -8.92 -1.40 -5.40
CA PHE A 115 -8.07 -1.25 -6.56
C PHE A 115 -8.90 -1.05 -7.82
N GLN A 116 -8.40 -0.21 -8.71
CA GLN A 116 -9.01 0.10 -9.99
C GLN A 116 -7.98 -0.24 -11.08
N PRO A 117 -8.19 -1.37 -11.76
CA PRO A 117 -7.41 -1.71 -12.93
C PRO A 117 -7.56 -0.67 -14.04
N LYS A 118 -6.47 -0.33 -14.72
CA LYS A 118 -6.44 0.57 -15.89
C LYS A 118 -5.76 -0.13 -17.06
N ASP A 119 -6.13 0.25 -18.28
CA ASP A 119 -5.36 -0.13 -19.48
C ASP A 119 -3.90 0.36 -19.39
N GLY A 120 -3.00 -0.36 -20.04
CA GLY A 120 -1.57 -0.10 -19.99
C GLY A 120 -0.87 -0.75 -18.79
N GLY A 121 -1.52 -1.72 -18.13
CA GLY A 121 -0.91 -2.53 -17.07
C GLY A 121 -0.70 -1.79 -15.74
N THR A 122 -1.33 -0.63 -15.55
CA THR A 122 -1.33 0.11 -14.28
C THR A 122 -2.59 -0.22 -13.48
N CYS A 123 -2.47 -0.26 -12.15
CA CYS A 123 -3.60 -0.43 -11.24
C CYS A 123 -3.52 0.64 -10.15
N SER A 124 -4.59 1.44 -9.99
CA SER A 124 -4.68 2.38 -8.88
C SER A 124 -5.11 1.65 -7.62
N PHE A 125 -4.35 1.78 -6.55
CA PHE A 125 -4.66 1.22 -5.24
C PHE A 125 -5.00 2.35 -4.26
N ILE A 126 -6.03 2.12 -3.45
CA ILE A 126 -6.38 2.92 -2.28
C ILE A 126 -6.54 1.95 -1.13
N TRP A 127 -5.83 2.16 -0.04
CA TRP A 127 -5.97 1.31 1.15
C TRP A 127 -6.01 2.16 2.40
N HIS A 128 -6.63 1.57 3.42
CA HIS A 128 -6.67 2.14 4.74
C HIS A 128 -5.65 1.42 5.62
N ILE A 129 -4.88 2.18 6.39
CA ILE A 129 -3.87 1.63 7.28
C ILE A 129 -3.99 2.28 8.66
N HIS A 130 -4.15 1.44 9.66
CA HIS A 130 -4.22 1.81 11.07
C HIS A 130 -2.81 1.73 11.63
N VAL A 131 -2.33 2.86 12.16
CA VAL A 131 -0.99 2.99 12.73
C VAL A 131 -1.06 3.52 14.15
N TYR A 132 -0.03 3.24 14.93
CA TYR A 132 0.06 3.60 16.33
C TYR A 132 1.35 4.37 16.59
N PRO A 133 1.32 5.72 16.52
CA PRO A 133 2.49 6.53 16.82
C PRO A 133 2.97 6.33 18.26
N ASP A 134 4.28 6.29 18.47
CA ASP A 134 4.87 6.11 19.80
C ASP A 134 5.00 7.44 20.57
N ASP A 135 5.06 8.56 19.85
CA ASP A 135 5.19 9.90 20.42
C ASP A 135 4.49 10.99 19.59
N GLU A 136 4.45 12.20 20.15
CA GLU A 136 3.88 13.39 19.52
C GLU A 136 4.66 13.80 18.25
N ALA A 137 5.98 13.58 18.22
CA ALA A 137 6.81 13.91 17.07
C ALA A 137 6.44 13.06 15.84
N THR A 138 6.22 11.76 16.03
CA THR A 138 5.76 10.81 15.01
C THR A 138 4.38 11.19 14.51
N THR A 139 3.50 11.62 15.42
CA THR A 139 2.16 12.12 15.07
C THR A 139 2.23 13.38 14.20
N ALA A 140 3.01 14.38 14.62
CA ALA A 140 3.22 15.61 13.86
C ALA A 140 3.88 15.34 12.50
N HIS A 141 4.83 14.41 12.45
CA HIS A 141 5.48 13.99 11.22
C HIS A 141 4.51 13.26 10.28
N THR A 142 3.54 12.52 10.80
CA THR A 142 2.47 11.92 9.98
C THR A 142 1.62 13.00 9.31
N VAL A 143 1.24 14.03 10.07
CA VAL A 143 0.46 15.17 9.53
C VAL A 143 1.24 15.93 8.47
N TYR A 144 2.57 16.02 8.57
CA TYR A 144 3.42 16.65 7.56
C TYR A 144 3.25 16.05 6.16
N PHE A 145 3.04 14.73 6.06
CA PHE A 145 2.87 14.02 4.80
C PHE A 145 1.49 14.20 4.15
N LEU A 146 0.51 14.75 4.87
CA LEU A 146 -0.85 14.90 4.36
C LEU A 146 -0.86 15.76 3.08
N ARG A 147 -1.28 15.15 1.97
CA ARG A 147 -1.37 15.76 0.62
C ARG A 147 -0.05 16.30 0.07
N ARG A 148 1.09 15.79 0.54
CA ARG A 148 2.39 16.10 -0.06
C ARG A 148 2.51 15.45 -1.46
N PRO A 149 3.05 16.18 -2.46
CA PRO A 149 3.14 15.69 -3.83
C PRO A 149 4.30 14.70 -4.08
N HIS A 150 5.40 14.80 -3.32
CA HIS A 150 6.64 14.04 -3.52
C HIS A 150 6.90 13.06 -2.37
N THR A 151 5.87 12.30 -1.98
CA THR A 151 5.99 11.28 -0.95
C THR A 151 6.32 9.93 -1.56
N LEU A 152 7.42 9.35 -1.12
CA LEU A 152 7.80 7.98 -1.44
C LEU A 152 7.39 7.07 -0.29
N GLY A 153 6.67 6.00 -0.63
CA GLY A 153 6.27 4.97 0.30
C GLY A 153 7.08 3.71 0.11
N THR A 154 7.34 3.01 1.21
CA THR A 154 7.79 1.62 1.21
C THR A 154 6.83 0.83 2.08
N MET A 155 6.27 -0.26 1.56
CA MET A 155 5.34 -1.11 2.28
C MET A 155 5.73 -2.58 2.14
N ASN A 156 5.70 -3.29 3.25
CA ASN A 156 5.88 -4.74 3.29
C ASN A 156 4.81 -5.36 4.19
N VAL A 157 3.98 -6.22 3.60
CA VAL A 157 2.98 -7.01 4.30
C VAL A 157 3.59 -8.37 4.65
N PRO A 158 3.71 -8.73 5.94
CA PRO A 158 4.31 -10.01 6.33
C PRO A 158 3.45 -11.19 5.86
N ASP A 159 4.11 -12.33 5.62
CA ASP A 159 3.43 -13.58 5.30
C ASP A 159 2.68 -14.08 6.55
N PRO A 160 1.36 -14.31 6.49
CA PRO A 160 0.64 -14.93 7.60
C PRO A 160 1.15 -16.35 7.95
N ASN A 161 1.91 -17.01 7.08
CA ASN A 161 2.55 -18.30 7.30
C ASN A 161 4.10 -18.24 7.33
N GLY A 162 4.69 -17.05 7.27
CA GLY A 162 6.14 -16.88 7.22
C GLY A 162 6.76 -17.11 8.58
N ILE A 163 7.60 -18.14 8.66
CA ILE A 163 8.62 -18.23 9.71
C ILE A 163 9.50 -16.97 9.53
N GLU A 164 9.61 -16.15 10.56
CA GLU A 164 10.63 -15.10 10.58
C GLU A 164 11.98 -15.82 10.46
N ASP A 165 12.61 -15.76 9.28
CA ASP A 165 14.02 -16.12 9.16
C ASP A 165 14.80 -15.13 10.02
N GLU A 166 15.05 -15.52 11.27
CA GLU A 166 16.06 -14.93 12.14
C GLU A 166 17.39 -14.98 11.37
N GLN A 167 17.78 -13.84 10.79
CA GLN A 167 19.11 -13.71 10.24
C GLN A 167 20.11 -13.59 11.40
N GLU A 168 20.93 -14.63 11.46
CA GLU A 168 22.12 -14.84 12.30
C GLU A 168 23.18 -13.73 12.16
#